data_AF-A0AAU7C9P3-F1
#
_entry.id   AF-A0AAU7C9P3-F1
#
_cell.length_a   1.000
_cell.length_b   1.000
_cell.length_c   1.000
_cell.angle_alpha   90.00
_cell.angle_beta   90.00
_cell.angle_gamma   90.00
#
_symmetry.space_group_name_H-M   'P 1'
#
loop_
_entity.id
_entity.type
_entity.pdbx_description
1 polymer ?
#
loop_
_entity_poly.entity_id
_entity_poly.type
_entity_poly.pdbx_seq_one_letter_code
_entity_poly.pdbx_strand_id
1 'polypeptide(L)'
;MTHLLTLALRVLTLFEVLVRRGQDQDGVDLAGLYPGQAKRTTDRPTAKRVLEAIVRAGVTLIQEVGDEGCRWHRTVLPVLLKRVLGYLGLSEEAYT
;
A
#
# COMPACT_ATOMS: atom_id res chain seq x y z
N MET A 1 19.67 17.37 10.09
CA MET A 1 19.23 15.95 9.98
C MET A 1 17.95 15.64 10.77
N THR A 2 17.66 16.35 11.87
CA THR A 2 16.43 16.14 12.67
C THR A 2 15.13 16.41 11.92
N HIS A 3 15.10 17.39 11.01
CA HIS A 3 13.90 17.75 10.23
C HIS A 3 13.38 16.63 9.32
N LEU A 4 14.27 15.86 8.69
CA LEU A 4 13.85 14.75 7.82
C LEU A 4 13.31 13.58 8.64
N LEU A 5 13.92 13.29 9.79
CA LEU A 5 13.46 12.24 10.69
C LEU A 5 12.07 12.57 11.26
N THR A 6 11.85 13.80 11.70
CA THR A 6 10.55 14.23 12.23
C THR A 6 9.49 14.28 11.12
N LEU A 7 9.86 14.69 9.91
CA LEU A 7 8.96 14.65 8.76
C LEU A 7 8.56 13.21 8.41
N ALA A 8 9.52 12.29 8.31
CA ALA A 8 9.25 10.88 8.03
C ALA A 8 8.33 10.26 9.09
N LEU A 9 8.58 10.55 10.37
CA LEU A 9 7.71 10.10 11.46
C LEU A 9 6.29 10.66 11.33
N ARG A 10 6.15 11.97 11.03
CA ARG A 10 4.83 12.59 10.83
C ARG A 10 4.07 11.96 9.66
N VAL A 11 4.75 11.68 8.55
CA VAL A 11 4.17 11.00 7.39
C VAL A 11 3.71 9.60 7.78
N LEU A 12 4.51 8.83 8.51
CA LEU A 12 4.13 7.49 8.98
C LEU A 12 2.93 7.55 9.95
N THR A 13 2.91 8.51 10.87
CA THR A 13 1.78 8.68 11.79
C THR A 13 0.51 9.09 11.05
N LEU A 14 0.60 10.02 10.10
CA LEU A 14 -0.54 10.43 9.28
C LEU A 14 -1.09 9.26 8.47
N PHE A 15 -0.21 8.50 7.82
CA PHE A 15 -0.58 7.28 7.09
C PHE A 15 -1.33 6.30 7.99
N GLU A 16 -0.82 6.02 9.20
CA GLU A 16 -1.44 5.11 10.15
C GLU A 16 -2.85 5.58 10.57
N VAL A 17 -3.00 6.87 10.85
CA VAL A 17 -4.29 7.47 11.20
C VAL A 17 -5.29 7.36 10.06
N LEU A 18 -4.87 7.63 8.82
CA LEU A 18 -5.74 7.54 7.64
C LEU A 18 -6.20 6.12 7.38
N VAL A 19 -5.30 5.13 7.43
CA VAL A 19 -5.66 3.73 7.24
C VAL A 19 -6.65 3.24 8.30
N ARG A 20 -6.44 3.59 9.58
CA ARG A 20 -7.38 3.23 10.66
C ARG A 20 -8.74 3.87 10.47
N ARG A 21 -8.78 5.18 10.16
CA ARG A 21 -10.04 5.88 9.87
C ARG A 21 -10.77 5.25 8.69
N GLY A 22 -10.06 4.85 7.64
CA GLY A 22 -10.66 4.16 6.50
C GLY A 22 -11.27 2.81 6.89
N GLN A 23 -10.58 2.01 7.72
CA GLN A 23 -11.16 0.77 8.25
C GLN A 23 -12.39 1.00 9.11
N ASP A 24 -12.37 2.02 9.98
CA ASP A 24 -13.50 2.36 10.84
C ASP A 24 -14.72 2.80 10.01
N GLN A 25 -14.50 3.52 8.90
CA GLN A 25 -15.54 3.96 7.98
C GLN A 25 -16.12 2.82 7.14
N ASP A 26 -15.26 1.94 6.62
CA ASP A 26 -15.67 0.80 5.80
C ASP A 26 -16.22 -0.37 6.64
N GLY A 27 -15.93 -0.38 7.95
CA GLY A 27 -16.31 -1.46 8.87
C GLY A 27 -15.59 -2.79 8.59
N VAL A 28 -14.50 -2.76 7.83
CA VAL A 28 -13.77 -3.96 7.38
C VAL A 28 -12.30 -3.86 7.74
N ASP A 29 -11.82 -4.84 8.49
CA ASP A 29 -10.41 -4.92 8.85
C ASP A 29 -9.52 -5.31 7.67
N LEU A 30 -8.31 -4.73 7.66
CA LEU A 30 -7.32 -4.98 6.63
C LEU A 30 -6.67 -6.37 6.81
N ALA A 31 -6.86 -7.24 5.81
CA ALA A 31 -6.26 -8.57 5.75
C ALA A 31 -4.92 -8.56 5.00
N GLY A 32 -4.16 -9.66 5.07
CA GLY A 32 -2.92 -9.82 4.30
C GLY A 32 -1.69 -9.07 4.85
N LEU A 33 -1.80 -8.48 6.05
CA LEU A 33 -0.69 -7.74 6.69
C LEU A 33 0.40 -8.66 7.27
N TYR A 34 0.05 -9.91 7.56
CA TYR A 34 0.94 -10.89 8.20
C TYR A 34 1.46 -11.89 7.15
N PRO A 35 2.79 -12.05 7.01
CA PRO A 35 3.37 -13.01 6.08
C PRO A 35 2.92 -14.44 6.43
N GLY A 36 2.53 -15.21 5.42
CA GLY A 36 1.99 -16.58 5.60
C GLY A 36 0.60 -16.66 6.24
N GLN A 37 -0.02 -15.53 6.64
CA GLN A 37 -1.32 -15.48 7.30
C GLN A 37 -2.28 -14.53 6.58
N ALA A 38 -2.63 -14.87 5.33
CA ALA A 38 -3.42 -14.00 4.46
C ALA A 38 -4.79 -13.59 5.05
N LYS A 39 -5.42 -14.46 5.84
CA LYS A 39 -6.73 -14.21 6.46
C LYS A 39 -6.66 -13.43 7.78
N ARG A 40 -5.47 -13.23 8.34
CA ARG A 40 -5.32 -12.53 9.62
C ARG A 40 -5.55 -11.03 9.41
N THR A 41 -6.50 -10.51 10.15
CA THR A 41 -6.86 -9.09 10.18
C THR A 41 -6.37 -8.42 11.46
N THR A 42 -6.45 -7.08 11.48
CA THR A 42 -6.24 -6.27 12.68
C THR A 42 -6.97 -4.94 12.54
N ASP A 43 -7.57 -4.51 13.65
CA ASP A 43 -8.19 -3.20 13.89
C ASP A 43 -7.14 -2.08 14.08
N ARG A 44 -5.88 -2.44 14.34
CA ARG A 44 -4.80 -1.49 14.62
C ARG A 44 -3.58 -1.75 13.73
N PRO A 45 -3.68 -1.61 12.40
CA PRO A 45 -2.51 -1.69 11.56
C PRO A 45 -1.53 -0.57 11.92
N THR A 46 -0.25 -0.84 11.67
CA THR A 46 0.80 0.16 11.74
C THR A 46 1.29 0.50 10.35
N ALA A 47 1.72 1.75 10.14
CA ALA A 47 2.20 2.20 8.83
C ALA A 47 3.29 1.27 8.28
N LYS A 48 4.28 0.92 9.12
CA LYS A 48 5.35 -0.03 8.79
C LYS A 48 4.79 -1.36 8.26
N ARG A 49 3.80 -1.95 8.95
CA ARG A 49 3.27 -3.27 8.58
C ARG A 49 2.55 -3.25 7.25
N VAL A 50 1.78 -2.21 7.00
CA VAL A 50 1.04 -2.02 5.74
C VAL A 50 2.04 -1.84 4.59
N LEU A 51 3.07 -1.00 4.78
CA LEU A 51 4.11 -0.78 3.79
C LEU A 51 4.89 -2.08 3.48
N GLU A 52 5.27 -2.85 4.49
CA GLU A 52 5.91 -4.16 4.28
C GLU A 52 5.00 -5.11 3.51
N ALA A 53 3.70 -5.10 3.77
CA ALA A 53 2.74 -5.93 3.04
C ALA A 53 2.59 -5.50 1.58
N ILE A 54 2.63 -4.19 1.30
CA ILE A 54 2.65 -3.65 -0.08
C ILE A 54 3.93 -4.06 -0.80
N VAL A 55 5.09 -3.94 -0.16
CA VAL A 55 6.39 -4.37 -0.73
C VAL A 55 6.35 -5.86 -1.08
N ARG A 56 5.82 -6.70 -0.17
CA ARG A 56 5.65 -8.15 -0.43
C ARG A 56 4.65 -8.46 -1.53
N ALA A 57 3.63 -7.63 -1.71
CA ALA A 57 2.62 -7.84 -2.75
C ALA A 57 3.19 -7.67 -4.16
N GLY A 58 4.43 -7.18 -4.31
CA GLY A 58 5.17 -7.25 -5.57
C GLY A 58 4.55 -6.40 -6.67
N VAL A 59 4.42 -5.10 -6.42
CA VAL A 59 4.02 -4.16 -7.47
C VAL A 59 5.25 -3.83 -8.30
N THR A 60 5.38 -4.49 -9.45
CA THR A 60 6.56 -4.39 -10.31
C THR A 60 6.13 -3.90 -11.68
N LEU A 61 6.80 -2.86 -12.15
CA LEU A 61 6.70 -2.41 -13.53
C LEU A 61 7.82 -3.11 -14.30
N ILE A 62 7.46 -4.01 -15.21
CA ILE A 62 8.44 -4.75 -16.01
C ILE A 62 8.43 -4.12 -17.41
N GLN A 63 9.58 -3.61 -17.82
CA GLN A 63 9.79 -3.17 -19.20
C GLN A 63 10.33 -4.36 -19.99
N GLU A 64 9.53 -4.92 -20.88
CA GLU A 64 10.02 -5.87 -21.88
C GLU A 64 10.57 -5.06 -23.06
N VAL A 65 11.90 -5.06 -23.20
CA VAL A 65 12.60 -4.53 -24.37
C VAL A 65 12.72 -5.68 -25.37
N GLY A 66 11.82 -5.72 -26.35
CA GLY A 66 11.89 -6.62 -27.50
C GLY A 66 12.36 -5.89 -28.77
N ASP A 67 12.68 -6.65 -29.80
CA ASP A 67 13.23 -6.15 -31.08
C ASP A 67 12.27 -5.20 -31.85
N GLU A 68 10.97 -5.19 -31.53
CA GLU A 68 9.93 -4.38 -32.18
C GLU A 68 9.33 -3.27 -31.29
N GLY A 69 9.91 -3.00 -30.11
CA GLY A 69 9.52 -1.84 -29.28
C GLY A 69 9.40 -2.12 -27.79
N CYS A 70 9.14 -1.05 -27.02
CA CYS A 70 8.95 -1.11 -25.56
C CYS A 70 7.54 -1.62 -25.22
N ARG A 71 7.43 -2.81 -24.64
CA ARG A 71 6.17 -3.31 -24.07
C ARG A 71 6.25 -3.21 -22.55
N TRP A 72 5.40 -2.35 -21.98
CA TRP A 72 5.29 -2.18 -20.53
C TRP A 72 4.32 -3.22 -19.98
N HIS A 73 4.82 -4.22 -19.26
CA HIS A 73 3.98 -5.18 -18.55
C HIS A 73 3.81 -4.70 -17.10
N ARG A 74 2.56 -4.46 -16.71
CA ARG A 74 2.21 -3.99 -15.39
C ARG A 74 1.52 -5.09 -14.61
N THR A 75 2.03 -5.43 -13.42
CA THR A 75 1.33 -6.38 -12.55
C THR A 75 -0.01 -5.81 -12.09
N VAL A 76 -1.03 -6.67 -11.98
CA VAL A 76 -2.35 -6.28 -11.49
C VAL A 76 -2.21 -5.70 -10.09
N LEU A 77 -2.81 -4.53 -9.87
CA LEU A 77 -2.72 -3.82 -8.60
C LEU A 77 -3.30 -4.68 -7.46
N PRO A 78 -2.51 -5.05 -6.44
CA PRO A 78 -2.99 -5.90 -5.35
C PRO A 78 -4.20 -5.30 -4.63
N VAL A 79 -5.18 -6.13 -4.26
CA VAL A 79 -6.41 -5.68 -3.54
C VAL A 79 -6.07 -4.90 -2.28
N LEU A 80 -5.02 -5.30 -1.56
CA LEU A 80 -4.50 -4.58 -0.40
C LEU A 80 -4.12 -3.14 -0.76
N LEU A 81 -3.40 -2.95 -1.86
CA LEU A 81 -2.93 -1.63 -2.29
C LEU A 81 -4.11 -0.75 -2.74
N LYS A 82 -5.10 -1.31 -3.44
CA LYS A 82 -6.34 -0.58 -3.79
C LYS A 82 -7.05 -0.02 -2.58
N ARG A 83 -7.27 -0.86 -1.55
CA ARG A 83 -7.91 -0.42 -0.29
C ARG A 83 -7.11 0.67 0.42
N VAL A 84 -5.79 0.49 0.51
CA VAL A 84 -4.91 1.48 1.15
C VAL A 84 -4.93 2.80 0.39
N LEU A 85 -4.92 2.81 -0.95
CA LEU A 85 -5.08 4.03 -1.75
C LEU A 85 -6.42 4.71 -1.47
N GLY A 86 -7.52 3.95 -1.43
CA GLY A 86 -8.84 4.45 -1.07
C GLY A 86 -8.86 5.13 0.30
N TYR A 87 -8.27 4.51 1.33
CA TYR A 87 -8.18 5.09 2.68
C TYR A 87 -7.33 6.37 2.74
N LEU A 88 -6.36 6.51 1.84
CA LEU A 88 -5.55 7.72 1.72
C LEU A 88 -6.23 8.82 0.90
N GLY A 89 -7.43 8.56 0.34
CA GLY A 89 -8.13 9.48 -0.57
C GLY A 89 -7.44 9.60 -1.93
N LEU A 90 -6.63 8.60 -2.31
CA LEU A 90 -5.89 8.58 -3.57
C LEU A 90 -6.64 7.74 -4.61
N SER A 91 -6.75 8.27 -5.83
CA SER A 91 -7.33 7.54 -6.96
C SER A 91 -6.41 6.38 -7.36
N GLU A 92 -7.00 5.25 -7.77
CA GLU A 92 -6.25 4.15 -8.42
C GLU A 92 -5.56 4.63 -9.72
N GLU A 93 -6.06 5.71 -10.33
CA GLU A 93 -5.48 6.39 -11.49
C GLU A 93 -4.13 7.05 -11.20
N ALA A 94 -3.82 7.35 -9.94
CA ALA A 94 -2.47 7.79 -9.57
C ALA A 94 -1.43 6.68 -9.84
N TYR A 95 -1.90 5.44 -10.00
CA TYR A 95 -1.08 4.35 -10.49
C TYR A 95 -1.14 4.28 -12.02
N THR A 96 -2.31 4.29 -12.67
CA THR A 96 -2.49 4.08 -14.13
C THR A 96 -1.51 4.83 -15.02
#